data_AF-A0A1M6HCH1-F1
#
_entry.id   AF-A0A1M6HCH1-F1
#
_cell.length_a   1.000
_cell.length_b   1.000
_cell.length_c   1.000
_cell.angle_alpha   90.00
_cell.angle_beta   90.00
_cell.angle_gamma   90.00
#
_symmetry.space_group_name_H-M   'P 1'
#
loop_
_entity.id
_entity.type
_entity.pdbx_description
1 polymer ?
#
loop_
_entity_poly.entity_id
_entity_poly.type
_entity_poly.pdbx_seq_one_letter_code
_entity_poly.pdbx_strand_id
1 'polypeptide(L)'
;MQSDCALSGDDAIEIVIGSSDAETGELLAQWRRQHPGQPCRTVFLEQDLADLYARDPLVTATAWGPALARRVTDQFPPAPLGRVAPPPVVVGDGDLARHVTRALLEGWSEPGWPLIVHCIGQEPGWARDAREEAGREGRVTWTEVSGRPIPVAIRVGELVEMWDAPPDEKGTATGPTVIVATAAPDSTLTIASAIARRHPKARVAAIIDGHAARWPSPEAVTVFSVTQAIQLAATTDSDASVRLRELLLADTAWMNAPEAAATRPEEPIFDDVINQPGTTSPVPYAEQPEMLRRQLGSVAAACETILASAGLELSGEGAGDVGIILTPGELSAMAREIQRAVGCRESDGTRLTALELAFQLPRLARRAGLAVNRPVGQAPLLSLETAELLAPMVHLAYQDVSSETGNATGSSVAYEMWEELSDFLKASNRGVVVGSAVAHAAVGLDWRSTRSGGSAPVDLPIGRLAELEHRRWALFQRLNGANDHKWMEPWKDVPERTRRYDFHIMAQLPYILAEGGVEVFRAGSSGLLDPSVKKERKGGNP
;
A
#
# COMPACT_ATOMS: atom_id res chain seq x y z
N MET A 1 -39.85 29.29 -6.63
CA MET A 1 -41.03 28.89 -5.84
C MET A 1 -41.59 27.63 -6.48
N GLN A 2 -41.63 26.54 -5.71
CA GLN A 2 -42.15 25.21 -6.03
C GLN A 2 -41.47 24.42 -7.17
N SER A 3 -40.78 23.35 -6.78
CA SER A 3 -40.57 22.15 -7.59
C SER A 3 -40.67 20.94 -6.66
N ASP A 4 -41.91 20.56 -6.34
CA ASP A 4 -42.23 19.26 -5.77
C ASP A 4 -42.10 18.20 -6.87
N CYS A 5 -41.30 17.17 -6.61
CA CYS A 5 -41.38 15.90 -7.32
C CYS A 5 -41.35 14.79 -6.28
N ALA A 6 -42.51 14.56 -5.65
CA ALA A 6 -42.72 13.41 -4.78
C ALA A 6 -43.00 12.17 -5.65
N LEU A 7 -42.07 11.22 -5.65
CA LEU A 7 -42.33 9.85 -6.08
C LEU A 7 -42.73 9.05 -4.84
N SER A 8 -43.98 8.59 -4.81
CA SER A 8 -44.52 7.75 -3.73
C SER A 8 -44.28 6.27 -4.00
N GLY A 9 -43.71 5.56 -3.02
CA GLY A 9 -43.73 4.09 -2.91
C GLY A 9 -42.39 3.50 -2.49
N ASP A 10 -42.35 2.90 -1.29
CA ASP A 10 -41.23 2.28 -0.54
C ASP A 10 -40.27 3.27 0.14
N ASP A 11 -40.21 3.22 1.49
CA ASP A 11 -39.27 3.87 2.43
C ASP A 11 -38.14 4.71 1.79
N ALA A 12 -38.49 5.81 1.14
CA ALA A 12 -37.52 6.66 0.45
C ALA A 12 -36.80 7.47 1.52
N ILE A 13 -35.57 7.08 1.83
CA ILE A 13 -34.70 7.82 2.74
C ILE A 13 -34.38 9.17 2.07
N GLU A 14 -34.82 10.26 2.68
CA GLU A 14 -34.57 11.61 2.17
C GLU A 14 -33.06 11.92 2.21
N ILE A 15 -32.55 12.55 1.14
CA ILE A 15 -31.13 12.90 1.01
C ILE A 15 -30.97 14.41 1.25
N VAL A 16 -30.23 14.79 2.29
CA VAL A 16 -29.99 16.19 2.68
C VAL A 16 -28.52 16.55 2.44
N ILE A 17 -28.27 17.39 1.44
CA ILE A 17 -26.91 17.78 1.00
C ILE A 17 -26.92 19.27 0.64
N GLY A 18 -25.92 20.01 1.12
CA GLY A 18 -25.63 21.40 0.73
C GLY A 18 -24.45 21.50 -0.24
N SER A 19 -24.07 22.73 -0.61
CA SER A 19 -22.90 22.99 -1.46
C SER A 19 -21.56 22.93 -0.71
N SER A 20 -21.60 22.87 0.63
CA SER A 20 -20.46 22.72 1.52
C SER A 20 -20.83 21.89 2.74
N ASP A 21 -19.83 21.44 3.49
CA ASP A 21 -20.03 20.71 4.74
C ASP A 21 -20.79 21.52 5.80
N ALA A 22 -20.50 22.82 5.89
CA ALA A 22 -21.19 23.73 6.80
C ALA A 22 -22.68 23.86 6.42
N GLU A 23 -22.97 24.12 5.14
CA GLU A 23 -24.35 24.22 4.65
C GLU A 23 -25.10 22.89 4.80
N THR A 24 -24.42 21.76 4.54
CA THR A 24 -24.99 20.42 4.72
C THR A 24 -25.40 20.20 6.17
N GLY A 25 -24.56 20.58 7.13
CA GLY A 25 -24.88 20.51 8.56
C GLY A 25 -26.07 21.39 8.95
N GLU A 26 -26.14 22.62 8.42
CA GLU A 26 -27.27 23.53 8.66
C GLU A 26 -28.59 22.99 8.10
N LEU A 27 -28.57 22.51 6.85
CA LEU A 27 -29.72 21.91 6.18
C LEU A 27 -30.20 20.65 6.91
N LEU A 28 -29.27 19.81 7.35
CA LEU A 28 -29.59 18.61 8.14
C LEU A 28 -30.25 19.00 9.46
N ALA A 29 -29.71 19.96 10.19
CA ALA A 29 -30.30 20.44 11.43
C ALA A 29 -31.69 21.07 11.23
N GLN A 30 -31.91 21.76 10.10
CA GLN A 30 -33.22 22.27 9.73
C GLN A 30 -34.21 21.14 9.40
N TRP A 31 -33.80 20.18 8.56
CA TRP A 31 -34.62 19.06 8.15
C TRP A 31 -35.04 18.20 9.32
N ARG A 32 -34.11 17.89 10.25
CA ARG A 32 -34.39 17.09 11.45
C ARG A 32 -35.40 17.75 12.39
N ARG A 33 -35.42 19.08 12.47
CA ARG A 33 -36.43 19.83 13.22
C ARG A 33 -37.82 19.75 12.59
N GLN A 34 -37.88 19.66 11.26
CA GLN A 34 -39.14 19.58 10.51
C GLN A 34 -39.69 18.16 10.43
N HIS A 35 -38.81 17.15 10.41
CA HIS A 35 -39.15 15.74 10.26
C HIS A 35 -38.60 14.90 11.44
N PRO A 36 -39.06 15.17 12.68
CA PRO A 36 -38.56 14.46 13.84
C PRO A 36 -38.85 12.96 13.75
N GLY A 37 -37.84 12.14 13.98
CA GLY A 37 -37.97 10.68 13.99
C GLY A 37 -37.90 10.00 12.61
N GLN A 38 -37.81 10.76 11.52
CA GLN A 38 -37.62 10.18 10.18
C GLN A 38 -36.12 9.95 9.89
N PRO A 39 -35.74 8.82 9.29
CA PRO A 39 -34.37 8.59 8.86
C PRO A 39 -34.03 9.45 7.64
N CYS A 40 -32.79 9.91 7.56
CA CYS A 40 -32.27 10.62 6.40
C CYS A 40 -30.83 10.20 6.09
N ARG A 41 -30.41 10.49 4.87
CA ARG A 41 -29.04 10.35 4.41
C ARG A 41 -28.41 11.71 4.14
N THR A 42 -27.13 11.84 4.42
CA THR A 42 -26.37 13.06 4.16
C THR A 42 -24.98 12.69 3.67
N VAL A 43 -24.37 13.60 2.92
CA VAL A 43 -23.05 13.38 2.33
C VAL A 43 -22.19 14.60 2.61
N PHE A 44 -21.04 14.38 3.24
CA PHE A 44 -20.04 15.38 3.54
C PHE A 44 -18.80 15.19 2.66
N LEU A 45 -17.99 16.22 2.51
CA LEU A 45 -16.65 16.13 1.94
C LEU A 45 -15.75 15.34 2.89
N GLU A 46 -15.75 15.68 4.18
CA GLU A 46 -14.85 15.10 5.18
C GLU A 46 -15.42 13.88 5.91
N GLN A 47 -14.52 12.92 6.22
CA GLN A 47 -14.86 11.72 6.97
C GLN A 47 -15.19 12.01 8.43
N ASP A 48 -14.41 12.84 9.10
CA ASP A 48 -14.62 13.17 10.52
C ASP A 48 -16.01 13.77 10.78
N LEU A 49 -16.51 14.55 9.81
CA LEU A 49 -17.85 15.13 9.89
C LEU A 49 -18.92 14.07 9.64
N ALA A 50 -18.74 13.21 8.64
CA ALA A 50 -19.63 12.07 8.43
C ALA A 50 -19.73 11.19 9.67
N ASP A 51 -18.60 10.84 10.29
CA ASP A 51 -18.56 10.04 11.52
C ASP A 51 -19.23 10.73 12.70
N LEU A 52 -19.09 12.06 12.81
CA LEU A 52 -19.76 12.83 13.85
C LEU A 52 -21.29 12.73 13.73
N TYR A 53 -21.83 12.88 12.52
CA TYR A 53 -23.28 12.82 12.28
C TYR A 53 -23.84 11.40 12.27
N ALA A 54 -23.04 10.40 11.87
CA ALA A 54 -23.41 8.99 11.91
C ALA A 54 -23.65 8.45 13.34
N ARG A 55 -23.31 9.22 14.39
CA ARG A 55 -23.65 8.90 15.79
C ARG A 55 -25.16 8.96 16.07
N ASP A 56 -25.93 9.71 15.28
CA ASP A 56 -27.40 9.67 15.33
C ASP A 56 -27.88 8.43 14.55
N PRO A 57 -28.57 7.46 15.18
CA PRO A 57 -29.03 6.25 14.51
C PRO A 57 -30.05 6.49 13.39
N LEU A 58 -30.61 7.71 13.29
CA LEU A 58 -31.52 8.11 12.22
C LEU A 58 -30.80 8.82 11.06
N VAL A 59 -29.49 9.00 11.13
CA VAL A 59 -28.70 9.67 10.09
C VAL A 59 -27.68 8.69 9.51
N THR A 60 -27.84 8.37 8.23
CA THR A 60 -26.76 7.76 7.44
C THR A 60 -25.89 8.86 6.88
N ALA A 61 -24.68 9.03 7.41
CA ALA A 61 -23.73 10.03 6.91
C ALA A 61 -22.55 9.33 6.21
N THR A 62 -22.15 9.85 5.05
CA THR A 62 -21.03 9.31 4.26
C THR A 62 -20.11 10.43 3.79
N ALA A 63 -18.83 10.15 3.60
CA ALA A 63 -17.90 11.11 3.01
C ALA A 63 -17.62 10.80 1.54
N TRP A 64 -17.71 11.81 0.67
CA TRP A 64 -17.43 11.66 -0.76
C TRP A 64 -15.96 11.95 -1.12
N GLY A 65 -15.27 12.82 -0.36
CA GLY A 65 -13.89 13.26 -0.66
C GLY A 65 -12.88 12.11 -0.67
N PRO A 66 -12.69 11.39 0.45
CA PRO A 66 -11.83 10.22 0.52
C PRO A 66 -12.23 9.11 -0.46
N ALA A 67 -13.54 8.86 -0.63
CA ALA A 67 -14.05 7.85 -1.54
C ALA A 67 -13.69 8.15 -3.02
N LEU A 68 -13.78 9.43 -3.41
CA LEU A 68 -13.36 9.90 -4.73
C LEU A 68 -11.85 9.78 -4.90
N ALA A 69 -11.05 10.24 -3.93
CA ALA A 69 -9.60 10.14 -3.97
C ALA A 69 -9.12 8.69 -4.14
N ARG A 70 -9.69 7.74 -3.40
CA ARG A 70 -9.41 6.30 -3.57
C ARG A 70 -9.78 5.82 -4.97
N ARG A 71 -10.96 6.20 -5.50
CA ARG A 71 -11.36 5.81 -6.87
C ARG A 71 -10.39 6.34 -7.92
N VAL A 72 -9.98 7.60 -7.79
CA VAL A 72 -9.02 8.22 -8.70
C VAL A 72 -7.69 7.47 -8.64
N THR A 73 -7.15 7.22 -7.45
CA THR A 73 -5.84 6.56 -7.27
C THR A 73 -5.85 5.07 -7.62
N ASP A 74 -6.99 4.38 -7.55
CA ASP A 74 -7.10 3.00 -8.05
C ASP A 74 -7.12 2.92 -9.59
N GLN A 75 -7.72 3.90 -10.27
CA GLN A 75 -7.69 3.97 -11.74
C GLN A 75 -6.37 4.61 -12.24
N PHE A 76 -5.78 5.47 -11.43
CA PHE A 76 -4.52 6.17 -11.66
C PHE A 76 -3.52 5.85 -10.54
N PRO A 77 -3.04 4.60 -10.43
CA PRO A 77 -2.00 4.26 -9.46
C PRO A 77 -0.71 5.04 -9.73
N PRO A 78 0.16 5.22 -8.71
CA PRO A 78 1.46 5.90 -8.86
C PRO A 78 2.25 5.37 -10.05
N ALA A 79 2.33 4.04 -10.18
CA ALA A 79 2.84 3.33 -11.33
C ALA A 79 1.80 2.29 -11.81
N PRO A 80 1.65 2.09 -13.12
CA PRO A 80 0.92 0.94 -13.64
C PRO A 80 1.55 -0.37 -13.16
N LEU A 81 0.74 -1.42 -13.00
CA LEU A 81 1.23 -2.74 -12.65
C LEU A 81 2.25 -3.25 -13.69
N GLY A 82 3.39 -3.78 -13.23
CA GLY A 82 4.45 -4.25 -14.12
C GLY A 82 5.18 -3.11 -14.84
N ARG A 83 5.23 -1.91 -14.24
CA ARG A 83 5.97 -0.74 -14.75
C ARG A 83 6.60 0.00 -13.59
N VAL A 84 7.64 0.77 -13.88
CA VAL A 84 8.22 1.75 -12.95
C VAL A 84 7.92 3.15 -13.47
N ALA A 85 7.50 4.06 -12.59
CA ALA A 85 7.17 5.44 -12.94
C ALA A 85 7.94 6.42 -12.03
N PRO A 86 8.14 7.67 -12.48
CA PRO A 86 8.51 8.75 -11.58
C PRO A 86 7.49 8.88 -10.43
N PRO A 87 7.88 9.46 -9.29
CA PRO A 87 6.95 9.71 -8.20
C PRO A 87 5.72 10.51 -8.68
N PRO A 88 4.49 10.17 -8.22
CA PRO A 88 3.27 10.80 -8.71
C PRO A 88 3.24 12.29 -8.36
N VAL A 89 2.60 13.07 -9.24
CA VAL A 89 2.46 14.52 -9.07
C VAL A 89 0.99 14.86 -8.80
N VAL A 90 0.73 15.60 -7.73
CA VAL A 90 -0.59 16.17 -7.43
C VAL A 90 -0.51 17.68 -7.61
N VAL A 91 -1.35 18.23 -8.48
CA VAL A 91 -1.49 19.67 -8.69
C VAL A 91 -2.79 20.13 -8.06
N GLY A 92 -2.75 21.05 -7.12
CA GLY A 92 -3.95 21.46 -6.41
C GLY A 92 -3.80 22.68 -5.51
N ASP A 93 -4.91 23.04 -4.87
CA ASP A 93 -5.05 24.24 -4.04
C ASP A 93 -5.99 24.07 -2.83
N GLY A 94 -6.44 22.85 -2.50
CA GLY A 94 -7.40 22.64 -1.42
C GLY A 94 -7.63 21.17 -1.03
N ASP A 95 -8.74 20.91 -0.33
CA ASP A 95 -9.05 19.63 0.32
C ASP A 95 -9.05 18.43 -0.61
N LEU A 96 -9.54 18.60 -1.84
CA LEU A 96 -9.56 17.50 -2.80
C LEU A 96 -8.14 17.03 -3.17
N ALA A 97 -7.19 17.96 -3.31
CA ALA A 97 -5.79 17.64 -3.54
C ALA A 97 -5.15 17.00 -2.29
N ARG A 98 -5.52 17.45 -1.08
CA ARG A 98 -5.13 16.82 0.19
C ARG A 98 -5.60 15.37 0.25
N HIS A 99 -6.87 15.09 -0.01
CA HIS A 99 -7.45 13.74 -0.04
C HIS A 99 -6.76 12.82 -1.04
N VAL A 100 -6.46 13.31 -2.26
CA VAL A 100 -5.72 12.55 -3.28
C VAL A 100 -4.31 12.21 -2.81
N THR A 101 -3.57 13.20 -2.30
CA THR A 101 -2.21 12.99 -1.78
C THR A 101 -2.21 11.97 -0.65
N ARG A 102 -3.15 12.07 0.29
CA ARG A 102 -3.30 11.11 1.38
C ARG A 102 -3.62 9.71 0.87
N ALA A 103 -4.58 9.56 -0.04
CA ALA A 103 -4.93 8.25 -0.63
C ALA A 103 -3.74 7.59 -1.35
N LEU A 104 -2.88 8.38 -2.00
CA LEU A 104 -1.61 7.89 -2.58
C LEU A 104 -0.67 7.36 -1.48
N LEU A 105 -0.40 8.15 -0.44
CA LEU A 105 0.52 7.79 0.64
C LEU A 105 0.04 6.56 1.42
N GLU A 106 -1.23 6.55 1.84
CA GLU A 106 -1.79 5.47 2.64
C GLU A 106 -1.92 4.17 1.85
N GLY A 107 -2.40 4.26 0.61
CA GLY A 107 -2.75 3.09 -0.20
C GLY A 107 -1.56 2.46 -0.94
N TRP A 108 -0.53 3.24 -1.26
CA TRP A 108 0.50 2.81 -2.22
C TRP A 108 1.94 2.85 -1.69
N SER A 109 2.17 3.42 -0.51
CA SER A 109 3.48 3.34 0.14
C SER A 109 3.72 1.95 0.73
N GLU A 110 4.88 1.36 0.46
CA GLU A 110 5.32 0.09 1.03
C GLU A 110 6.49 0.32 2.01
N PRO A 111 6.64 -0.51 3.06
CA PRO A 111 7.74 -0.36 4.00
C PRO A 111 9.14 -0.36 3.34
N GLY A 112 9.33 -1.23 2.34
CA GLY A 112 10.59 -1.31 1.60
C GLY A 112 10.75 -0.23 0.51
N TRP A 113 9.65 0.43 0.16
CA TRP A 113 9.58 1.40 -0.92
C TRP A 113 8.62 2.54 -0.56
N PRO A 114 9.06 3.46 0.31
CA PRO A 114 8.21 4.56 0.73
C PRO A 114 7.88 5.45 -0.47
N LEU A 115 6.60 5.69 -0.70
CA LEU A 115 6.12 6.52 -1.81
C LEU A 115 6.40 8.00 -1.51
N ILE A 116 7.00 8.69 -2.48
CA ILE A 116 7.12 10.15 -2.47
C ILE A 116 6.00 10.72 -3.35
N VAL A 117 5.28 11.74 -2.87
CA VAL A 117 4.29 12.47 -3.66
C VAL A 117 4.77 13.90 -3.88
N HIS A 118 4.87 14.33 -5.14
CA HIS A 118 5.22 15.70 -5.49
C HIS A 118 3.95 16.56 -5.57
N CYS A 119 3.79 17.49 -4.63
CA CYS A 119 2.69 18.44 -4.60
C CYS A 119 3.10 19.77 -5.26
N ILE A 120 2.26 20.26 -6.17
CA ILE A 120 2.43 21.54 -6.86
C ILE A 120 1.21 22.41 -6.60
N GLY A 121 1.42 23.64 -6.15
CA GLY A 121 0.33 24.59 -5.89
C GLY A 121 0.85 26.00 -5.59
N GLN A 122 -0.07 26.94 -5.37
CA GLN A 122 0.29 28.29 -4.92
C GLN A 122 0.54 28.34 -3.42
N GLU A 123 -0.28 27.61 -2.66
CA GLU A 123 -0.22 27.58 -1.20
C GLU A 123 0.15 26.17 -0.71
N PRO A 124 0.97 26.03 0.36
CA PRO A 124 1.42 24.74 0.86
C PRO A 124 0.46 24.05 1.84
N GLY A 125 -0.57 24.75 2.32
CA GLY A 125 -1.43 24.29 3.44
C GLY A 125 -1.94 22.86 3.25
N TRP A 126 -2.67 22.62 2.18
CA TRP A 126 -3.25 21.31 1.85
C TRP A 126 -2.22 20.17 1.74
N ALA A 127 -1.01 20.47 1.24
CA ALA A 127 0.05 19.48 1.09
C ALA A 127 0.72 19.16 2.43
N ARG A 128 0.81 20.17 3.33
CA ARG A 128 1.29 19.98 4.69
C ARG A 128 0.30 19.14 5.49
N ASP A 129 -0.98 19.46 5.40
CA ASP A 129 -2.06 18.73 6.09
C ASP A 129 -2.08 17.27 5.65
N ALA A 130 -1.98 17.00 4.33
CA ALA A 130 -1.88 15.63 3.81
C ALA A 130 -0.68 14.85 4.38
N ARG A 131 0.47 15.52 4.56
CA ARG A 131 1.66 14.91 5.15
C ARG A 131 1.47 14.64 6.64
N GLU A 132 0.86 15.57 7.37
CA GLU A 132 0.60 15.41 8.80
C GLU A 132 -0.39 14.27 9.07
N GLU A 133 -1.43 14.16 8.25
CA GLU A 133 -2.41 13.06 8.32
C GLU A 133 -1.81 11.69 7.98
N ALA A 134 -0.92 11.62 6.99
CA ALA A 134 -0.22 10.38 6.63
C ALA A 134 0.87 9.98 7.65
N GLY A 135 1.07 10.78 8.70
CA GLY A 135 2.06 10.54 9.73
C GLY A 135 3.51 10.74 9.26
N ARG A 136 4.45 10.39 10.14
CA ARG A 136 5.91 10.63 9.93
C ARG A 136 6.47 9.94 8.69
N GLU A 137 5.82 8.87 8.25
CA GLU A 137 6.28 8.00 7.16
C GLU A 137 5.73 8.45 5.79
N GLY A 138 4.75 9.36 5.77
CA GLY A 138 4.27 10.00 4.56
C GLY A 138 5.32 10.95 3.97
N ARG A 139 5.83 10.67 2.77
CA ARG A 139 6.82 11.52 2.11
C ARG A 139 6.15 12.44 1.08
N VAL A 140 6.03 13.72 1.42
CA VAL A 140 5.52 14.77 0.53
C VAL A 140 6.60 15.81 0.28
N THR A 141 6.78 16.18 -0.98
CA THR A 141 7.52 17.40 -1.34
C THR A 141 6.54 18.42 -1.88
N TRP A 142 6.72 19.70 -1.58
CA TRP A 142 5.90 20.77 -2.13
C TRP A 142 6.76 21.74 -2.93
N THR A 143 6.25 22.17 -4.10
CA THR A 143 6.84 23.25 -4.90
C THR A 143 5.79 24.32 -5.17
N GLU A 144 6.13 25.57 -4.83
CA GLU A 144 5.35 26.75 -5.21
C GLU A 144 5.42 26.96 -6.73
N VAL A 145 4.26 27.05 -7.39
CA VAL A 145 4.16 27.38 -8.81
C VAL A 145 2.94 28.27 -9.04
N SER A 146 3.09 29.30 -9.88
CA SER A 146 1.93 30.08 -10.32
C SER A 146 0.93 29.11 -10.96
N GLY A 147 -0.33 29.07 -10.50
CA GLY A 147 -1.34 28.11 -10.98
C GLY A 147 -1.75 28.24 -12.46
N ARG A 148 -0.91 28.87 -13.28
CA ARG A 148 -1.03 28.96 -14.73
C ARG A 148 -0.62 27.63 -15.39
N PRO A 149 -1.25 27.23 -16.49
CA PRO A 149 -1.02 25.93 -17.14
C PRO A 149 0.43 25.66 -17.57
N ILE A 150 1.09 26.64 -18.21
CA ILE A 150 2.43 26.45 -18.77
C ILE A 150 3.49 26.27 -17.67
N PRO A 151 3.58 27.15 -16.64
CA PRO A 151 4.51 26.94 -15.52
C PRO A 151 4.34 25.59 -14.82
N VAL A 152 3.10 25.15 -14.57
CA VAL A 152 2.84 23.83 -13.98
C VAL A 152 3.38 22.72 -14.87
N ALA A 153 3.07 22.74 -16.17
CA ALA A 153 3.55 21.72 -17.10
C ALA A 153 5.09 21.69 -17.22
N ILE A 154 5.76 22.85 -17.13
CA ILE A 154 7.22 22.92 -17.07
C ILE A 154 7.72 22.23 -15.79
N ARG A 155 7.14 22.57 -14.63
CA ARG A 155 7.57 22.00 -13.36
C ARG A 155 7.38 20.48 -13.27
N VAL A 156 6.28 19.95 -13.82
CA VAL A 156 6.09 18.50 -13.97
C VAL A 156 7.23 17.88 -14.77
N GLY A 157 7.68 18.54 -15.84
CA GLY A 157 8.81 18.08 -16.65
C GLY A 157 10.12 18.03 -15.87
N GLU A 158 10.42 19.09 -15.12
CA GLU A 158 11.62 19.15 -14.28
C GLU A 158 11.65 18.03 -13.23
N LEU A 159 10.50 17.73 -12.61
CA LEU A 159 10.39 16.63 -11.64
C LEU A 159 10.65 15.26 -12.29
N VAL A 160 10.16 15.05 -13.51
CA VAL A 160 10.40 13.82 -14.27
C VAL A 160 11.87 13.72 -14.72
N GLU A 161 12.48 14.83 -15.12
CA GLU A 161 13.89 14.87 -15.53
C GLU A 161 14.86 14.62 -14.36
N MET A 162 14.46 14.96 -13.12
CA MET A 162 15.24 14.65 -11.92
C MET A 162 15.10 13.19 -11.46
N TRP A 163 14.13 12.44 -12.00
CA TRP A 163 13.94 11.05 -11.62
C TRP A 163 14.95 10.14 -12.31
N ASP A 164 15.68 9.38 -11.50
CA ASP A 164 16.61 8.38 -11.98
C ASP A 164 15.88 7.07 -12.31
N ALA A 165 15.60 6.87 -13.60
CA ALA A 165 14.89 5.70 -14.08
C ALA A 165 15.71 4.42 -13.87
N PRO A 166 15.07 3.27 -13.58
CA PRO A 166 15.78 2.00 -13.51
C PRO A 166 16.43 1.67 -14.87
N PRO A 167 17.57 0.96 -14.88
CA PRO A 167 18.14 0.42 -16.12
C PRO A 167 17.12 -0.47 -16.87
N ASP A 168 17.16 -0.48 -18.20
CA ASP A 168 16.19 -1.18 -19.06
C ASP A 168 16.00 -2.67 -18.70
N GLU A 169 17.06 -3.35 -18.26
CA GLU A 169 17.01 -4.76 -17.86
C GLU A 169 16.37 -5.00 -16.48
N LYS A 170 16.17 -3.95 -15.67
CA LYS A 170 15.71 -4.03 -14.27
C LYS A 170 14.29 -3.51 -14.04
N GLY A 171 13.68 -2.88 -15.03
CA GLY A 171 12.29 -2.44 -14.94
C GLY A 171 11.85 -1.74 -16.22
N THR A 172 10.55 -1.76 -16.51
CA THR A 172 10.04 -1.02 -17.66
C THR A 172 9.52 0.34 -17.24
N ALA A 173 10.28 1.40 -17.58
CA ALA A 173 9.91 2.77 -17.27
C ALA A 173 8.66 3.24 -18.04
N THR A 174 7.85 4.09 -17.40
CA THR A 174 6.72 4.80 -17.99
C THR A 174 6.71 6.27 -17.54
N GLY A 175 5.80 7.09 -18.08
CA GLY A 175 5.66 8.49 -17.65
C GLY A 175 4.98 8.62 -16.29
N PRO A 176 4.99 9.83 -15.69
CA PRO A 176 4.41 10.04 -14.37
C PRO A 176 2.89 9.90 -14.40
N THR A 177 2.31 9.50 -13.27
CA THR A 177 0.91 9.75 -12.97
C THR A 177 0.76 11.18 -12.44
N VAL A 178 -0.12 11.96 -13.05
CA VAL A 178 -0.38 13.36 -12.67
C VAL A 178 -1.86 13.56 -12.42
N ILE A 179 -2.22 14.01 -11.22
CA ILE A 179 -3.61 14.27 -10.82
C ILE A 179 -3.77 15.76 -10.57
N VAL A 180 -4.69 16.40 -11.29
CA VAL A 180 -5.00 17.83 -11.16
C VAL A 180 -6.34 18.00 -10.45
N ALA A 181 -6.32 18.66 -9.30
CA ALA A 181 -7.46 18.87 -8.41
C ALA A 181 -7.43 20.30 -7.86
N THR A 182 -7.81 21.27 -8.70
CA THR A 182 -7.94 22.68 -8.31
C THR A 182 -9.40 23.05 -8.07
N ALA A 183 -9.66 24.06 -7.23
CA ALA A 183 -11.01 24.51 -6.90
C ALA A 183 -11.79 25.03 -8.12
N ALA A 184 -11.09 25.57 -9.14
CA ALA A 184 -11.70 26.10 -10.35
C ALA A 184 -11.67 25.05 -11.50
N PRO A 185 -12.84 24.56 -11.99
CA PRO A 185 -12.90 23.55 -13.05
C PRO A 185 -12.14 23.94 -14.33
N ASP A 186 -12.26 25.19 -14.77
CA ASP A 186 -11.62 25.72 -15.97
C ASP A 186 -10.09 25.67 -15.86
N SER A 187 -9.59 26.04 -14.67
CA SER A 187 -8.16 25.97 -14.33
C SER A 187 -7.68 24.53 -14.35
N THR A 188 -8.40 23.61 -13.70
CA THR A 188 -8.08 22.17 -13.65
C THR A 188 -7.91 21.60 -15.07
N LEU A 189 -8.90 21.80 -15.95
CA LEU A 189 -8.87 21.23 -17.30
C LEU A 189 -7.77 21.88 -18.17
N THR A 190 -7.55 23.18 -18.04
CA THR A 190 -6.53 23.88 -18.82
C THR A 190 -5.12 23.45 -18.41
N ILE A 191 -4.88 23.28 -17.11
CA ILE A 191 -3.63 22.75 -16.56
C ILE A 191 -3.42 21.31 -17.01
N ALA A 192 -4.40 20.43 -16.80
CA ALA A 192 -4.32 19.02 -17.19
C ALA A 192 -4.03 18.86 -18.69
N SER A 193 -4.72 19.62 -19.54
CA SER A 193 -4.47 19.63 -20.99
C SER A 193 -3.07 20.11 -21.35
N ALA A 194 -2.54 21.12 -20.66
CA ALA A 194 -1.19 21.62 -20.90
C ALA A 194 -0.13 20.57 -20.52
N ILE A 195 -0.35 19.84 -19.42
CA ILE A 195 0.51 18.73 -18.99
C ILE A 195 0.46 17.60 -20.02
N ALA A 196 -0.73 17.13 -20.41
CA ALA A 196 -0.89 16.03 -21.37
C ALA A 196 -0.26 16.35 -22.73
N ARG A 197 -0.41 17.59 -23.23
CA ARG A 197 0.24 18.03 -24.48
C ARG A 197 1.76 18.10 -24.39
N ARG A 198 2.30 18.57 -23.26
CA ARG A 198 3.75 18.72 -23.07
C ARG A 198 4.43 17.39 -22.77
N HIS A 199 3.72 16.48 -22.10
CA HIS A 199 4.22 15.19 -21.63
C HIS A 199 3.33 14.05 -22.12
N PRO A 200 3.45 13.61 -23.39
CA PRO A 200 2.56 12.60 -23.97
C PRO A 200 2.61 11.23 -23.29
N LYS A 201 3.68 10.94 -22.54
CA LYS A 201 3.82 9.71 -21.74
C LYS A 201 3.17 9.82 -20.36
N ALA A 202 2.82 11.01 -19.90
CA ALA A 202 2.19 11.22 -18.61
C ALA A 202 0.74 10.70 -18.63
N ARG A 203 0.33 10.06 -17.54
CA ARG A 203 -1.05 9.65 -17.30
C ARG A 203 -1.73 10.75 -16.51
N VAL A 204 -2.60 11.52 -17.18
CA VAL A 204 -3.18 12.73 -16.59
C VAL A 204 -4.64 12.52 -16.23
N ALA A 205 -4.95 12.75 -14.96
CA ALA A 205 -6.32 12.79 -14.43
C ALA A 205 -6.67 14.22 -13.97
N ALA A 206 -7.93 14.61 -14.18
CA ALA A 206 -8.48 15.88 -13.74
C ALA A 206 -9.72 15.64 -12.89
N ILE A 207 -9.82 16.28 -11.72
CA ILE A 207 -11.02 16.22 -10.88
C ILE A 207 -11.72 17.57 -10.92
N ILE A 208 -12.96 17.60 -11.40
CA ILE A 208 -13.73 18.83 -11.60
C ILE A 208 -15.04 18.81 -10.84
N ASP A 209 -15.41 19.98 -10.31
CA ASP A 209 -16.75 20.23 -9.81
C ASP A 209 -17.64 20.77 -10.94
N GLY A 210 -18.59 19.96 -11.41
CA GLY A 210 -19.49 20.31 -12.50
C GLY A 210 -19.99 19.11 -13.31
N HIS A 211 -21.06 19.34 -14.06
CA HIS A 211 -21.56 18.37 -15.04
C HIS A 211 -20.52 18.19 -16.16
N ALA A 212 -19.87 17.01 -16.19
CA ALA A 212 -18.92 16.64 -17.25
C ALA A 212 -19.47 16.89 -18.67
N ALA A 213 -20.79 16.83 -18.84
CA ALA A 213 -21.47 17.14 -20.10
C ALA A 213 -21.26 18.58 -20.64
N ARG A 214 -20.83 19.54 -19.80
CA ARG A 214 -20.58 20.93 -20.21
C ARG A 214 -19.16 21.18 -20.72
N TRP A 215 -18.24 20.24 -20.49
CA TRP A 215 -16.82 20.43 -20.80
C TRP A 215 -16.32 19.27 -21.67
N PRO A 216 -15.83 19.53 -22.88
CA PRO A 216 -15.23 18.46 -23.68
C PRO A 216 -14.00 17.93 -22.94
N SER A 217 -13.99 16.62 -22.64
CA SER A 217 -12.82 15.95 -22.08
C SER A 217 -11.66 16.11 -23.06
N PRO A 218 -10.53 16.73 -22.65
CA PRO A 218 -9.36 16.84 -23.51
C PRO A 218 -8.87 15.45 -23.93
N GLU A 219 -8.44 15.32 -25.18
CA GLU A 219 -7.79 14.11 -25.66
C GLU A 219 -6.58 13.81 -24.76
N ALA A 220 -6.48 12.57 -24.25
CA ALA A 220 -5.48 12.11 -23.25
C ALA A 220 -5.63 12.59 -21.79
N VAL A 221 -6.76 13.19 -21.40
CA VAL A 221 -7.08 13.48 -19.98
C VAL A 221 -8.31 12.69 -19.54
N THR A 222 -8.20 11.93 -18.45
CA THR A 222 -9.36 11.29 -17.81
C THR A 222 -9.96 12.23 -16.76
N VAL A 223 -11.26 12.47 -16.86
CA VAL A 223 -11.97 13.44 -16.01
C VAL A 223 -12.84 12.71 -15.01
N PHE A 224 -12.71 13.09 -13.73
CA PHE A 224 -13.54 12.64 -12.63
C PHE A 224 -14.44 13.79 -12.15
N SER A 225 -15.72 13.52 -11.90
CA SER A 225 -16.70 14.52 -11.48
C SER A 225 -17.01 14.42 -9.99
N VAL A 226 -16.89 15.54 -9.28
CA VAL A 226 -17.34 15.68 -7.88
C VAL A 226 -18.85 15.40 -7.77
N THR A 227 -19.65 15.89 -8.71
CA THR A 227 -21.11 15.64 -8.73
C THR A 227 -21.43 14.14 -8.80
N GLN A 228 -20.71 13.39 -9.65
CA GLN A 228 -20.88 11.92 -9.72
C GLN A 228 -20.42 11.23 -8.44
N ALA A 229 -19.38 11.75 -7.79
CA ALA A 229 -18.91 11.21 -6.51
C ALA A 229 -19.95 11.39 -5.39
N ILE A 230 -20.52 12.60 -5.28
CA ILE A 230 -21.60 12.91 -4.33
C ILE A 230 -22.82 12.02 -4.61
N GLN A 231 -23.23 11.90 -5.87
CA GLN A 231 -24.36 11.03 -6.25
C GLN A 231 -24.11 9.57 -5.87
N LEU A 232 -22.90 9.06 -6.10
CA LEU A 232 -22.60 7.68 -5.70
C LEU A 232 -22.60 7.53 -4.19
N ALA A 233 -21.98 8.45 -3.44
CA ALA A 233 -21.97 8.41 -1.98
C ALA A 233 -23.39 8.53 -1.40
N ALA A 234 -24.27 9.30 -2.04
CA ALA A 234 -25.66 9.43 -1.63
C ALA A 234 -26.50 8.16 -1.89
N THR A 235 -26.16 7.38 -2.92
CA THR A 235 -26.99 6.26 -3.39
C THR A 235 -26.42 4.87 -3.05
N THR A 236 -25.15 4.80 -2.70
CA THR A 236 -24.42 3.56 -2.46
C THR A 236 -23.81 3.59 -1.07
N ASP A 237 -23.99 2.53 -0.31
CA ASP A 237 -23.23 2.35 0.93
C ASP A 237 -21.77 2.04 0.55
N SER A 238 -20.85 2.94 0.91
CA SER A 238 -19.41 2.68 0.79
C SER A 238 -19.07 1.53 1.74
N ASP A 239 -18.97 0.32 1.20
CA ASP A 239 -18.55 -0.85 1.97
C ASP A 239 -17.08 -1.17 1.66
N ALA A 240 -16.21 -0.83 2.61
CA ALA A 240 -14.80 -1.17 2.56
C ALA A 240 -14.58 -2.70 2.41
N SER A 241 -15.48 -3.54 2.90
CA SER A 241 -15.43 -4.99 2.69
C SER A 241 -15.70 -5.38 1.23
N VAL A 242 -16.59 -4.69 0.51
CA VAL A 242 -16.76 -4.87 -0.95
C VAL A 242 -15.44 -4.55 -1.65
N ARG A 243 -14.86 -3.39 -1.36
CA ARG A 243 -13.64 -2.94 -2.02
C ARG A 243 -12.45 -3.84 -1.71
N LEU A 244 -12.33 -4.31 -0.47
CA LEU A 244 -11.30 -5.25 -0.06
C LEU A 244 -11.40 -6.56 -0.85
N ARG A 245 -12.61 -7.08 -1.12
CA ARG A 245 -12.79 -8.28 -1.97
C ARG A 245 -12.28 -8.07 -3.39
N GLU A 246 -12.55 -6.91 -3.98
CA GLU A 246 -12.07 -6.59 -5.33
C GLU A 246 -10.55 -6.44 -5.38
N LEU A 247 -9.95 -5.85 -4.35
CA LEU A 247 -8.51 -5.72 -4.21
C LEU A 247 -7.83 -7.08 -4.01
N LEU A 248 -8.40 -7.96 -3.17
CA LEU A 248 -7.92 -9.33 -3.00
C LEU A 248 -8.03 -10.15 -4.30
N LEU A 249 -9.11 -9.96 -5.07
CA LEU A 249 -9.26 -10.59 -6.38
C LEU A 249 -8.16 -10.14 -7.36
N ALA A 250 -7.89 -8.84 -7.44
CA ALA A 250 -6.86 -8.29 -8.31
C ALA A 250 -5.45 -8.78 -7.92
N ASP A 251 -5.15 -8.81 -6.61
CA ASP A 251 -3.89 -9.34 -6.09
C ASP A 251 -3.72 -10.82 -6.40
N THR A 252 -4.78 -11.62 -6.17
CA THR A 252 -4.80 -13.07 -6.47
C THR A 252 -4.62 -13.34 -7.96
N ALA A 253 -5.30 -12.57 -8.82
CA ALA A 253 -5.17 -12.68 -10.27
C ALA A 253 -3.73 -12.41 -10.72
N TRP A 254 -3.11 -11.37 -10.16
CA TRP A 254 -1.72 -11.04 -10.45
C TRP A 254 -0.78 -12.15 -9.96
N MET A 255 -0.90 -12.61 -8.71
CA MET A 255 -0.02 -13.66 -8.17
C MET A 255 -0.08 -14.96 -8.98
N ASN A 256 -1.24 -15.30 -9.57
CA ASN A 256 -1.46 -16.53 -10.31
C ASN A 256 -1.35 -16.40 -11.84
N ALA A 257 -0.93 -15.24 -12.36
CA ALA A 257 -0.87 -15.02 -13.81
C ALA A 257 0.07 -16.04 -14.50
N PRO A 258 -0.22 -16.49 -15.73
CA PRO A 258 0.58 -17.51 -16.41
C PRO A 258 2.06 -17.17 -16.56
N GLU A 259 2.39 -15.90 -16.76
CA GLU A 259 3.76 -15.38 -16.88
C GLU A 259 4.53 -15.34 -15.54
N ALA A 260 3.89 -15.69 -14.43
CA ALA A 260 4.46 -15.64 -13.09
C ALA A 260 5.37 -16.85 -12.76
N ALA A 261 6.00 -17.53 -13.72
CA ALA A 261 6.64 -18.84 -13.49
C ALA A 261 7.60 -18.90 -12.28
N ALA A 262 8.40 -17.86 -12.05
CA ALA A 262 9.31 -17.76 -10.90
C ALA A 262 8.66 -17.30 -9.57
N THR A 263 7.43 -16.77 -9.63
CA THR A 263 6.75 -16.09 -8.50
C THR A 263 5.37 -16.67 -8.17
N ARG A 264 4.85 -17.58 -9.01
CA ARG A 264 3.56 -18.23 -8.78
C ARG A 264 3.64 -19.07 -7.51
N PRO A 265 2.63 -19.03 -6.64
CA PRO A 265 2.55 -19.95 -5.51
C PRO A 265 2.51 -21.41 -5.99
N GLU A 266 3.27 -22.29 -5.35
CA GLU A 266 3.18 -23.74 -5.62
C GLU A 266 1.83 -24.31 -5.16
N GLU A 267 1.36 -23.85 -4.00
CA GLU A 267 0.07 -24.22 -3.42
C GLU A 267 -0.70 -22.93 -3.05
N PRO A 268 -1.45 -22.33 -4.00
CA PRO A 268 -2.24 -21.14 -3.72
C PRO A 268 -3.35 -21.44 -2.70
N ILE A 269 -3.69 -20.45 -1.86
CA ILE A 269 -4.78 -20.58 -0.88
C ILE A 269 -6.16 -20.33 -1.49
N PHE A 270 -6.24 -19.62 -2.61
CA PHE A 270 -7.49 -19.32 -3.32
C PHE A 270 -7.63 -20.18 -4.56
N ASP A 271 -8.88 -20.43 -4.95
CA ASP A 271 -9.22 -21.08 -6.21
C ASP A 271 -8.81 -20.22 -7.43
N ASP A 272 -8.74 -20.84 -8.60
CA ASP A 272 -8.32 -20.17 -9.83
C ASP A 272 -9.24 -18.99 -10.19
N VAL A 273 -8.60 -17.88 -10.58
CA VAL A 273 -9.27 -16.67 -11.03
C VAL A 273 -9.64 -16.76 -12.51
N ILE A 274 -10.87 -16.40 -12.85
CA ILE A 274 -11.28 -16.23 -14.24
C ILE A 274 -10.86 -14.84 -14.71
N ASN A 275 -10.08 -14.79 -15.80
CA ASN A 275 -9.64 -13.56 -16.43
C ASN A 275 -10.51 -13.20 -17.64
N GLN A 276 -10.56 -11.91 -17.97
CA GLN A 276 -11.21 -11.43 -19.19
C GLN A 276 -10.48 -12.00 -20.42
N PRO A 277 -11.22 -12.40 -21.47
CA PRO A 277 -10.63 -13.03 -22.65
C PRO A 277 -9.46 -12.24 -23.25
N GLY A 278 -8.31 -12.90 -23.42
CA GLY A 278 -7.12 -12.29 -24.02
C GLY A 278 -6.36 -11.32 -23.11
N THR A 279 -6.66 -11.28 -21.81
CA THR A 279 -5.99 -10.40 -20.83
C THR A 279 -5.60 -11.15 -19.56
N THR A 280 -4.80 -10.51 -18.72
CA THR A 280 -4.50 -10.95 -17.34
C THR A 280 -5.38 -10.26 -16.29
N SER A 281 -6.36 -9.47 -16.72
CA SER A 281 -7.30 -8.78 -15.84
C SER A 281 -8.43 -9.73 -15.42
N PRO A 282 -8.80 -9.79 -14.13
CA PRO A 282 -9.91 -10.63 -13.69
C PRO A 282 -11.25 -10.13 -14.26
N VAL A 283 -12.20 -11.05 -14.49
CA VAL A 283 -13.61 -10.67 -14.68
C VAL A 283 -14.17 -10.10 -13.37
N PRO A 284 -15.25 -9.28 -13.40
CA PRO A 284 -15.82 -8.70 -12.19
C PRO A 284 -16.09 -9.72 -11.09
N TYR A 285 -15.96 -9.32 -9.83
CA TYR A 285 -16.11 -10.21 -8.68
C TYR A 285 -17.40 -11.02 -8.72
N ALA A 286 -18.53 -10.43 -9.14
CA ALA A 286 -19.83 -11.11 -9.22
C ALA A 286 -19.87 -12.28 -10.23
N GLU A 287 -19.00 -12.26 -11.24
CA GLU A 287 -18.90 -13.27 -12.29
C GLU A 287 -17.90 -14.39 -11.96
N GLN A 288 -17.15 -14.24 -10.86
CA GLN A 288 -16.21 -15.25 -10.40
C GLN A 288 -16.92 -16.50 -9.84
N PRO A 289 -16.26 -17.68 -9.87
CA PRO A 289 -16.80 -18.90 -9.28
C PRO A 289 -17.26 -18.70 -7.84
N GLU A 290 -18.36 -19.33 -7.45
CA GLU A 290 -18.95 -19.18 -6.12
C GLU A 290 -17.95 -19.51 -4.99
N MET A 291 -17.11 -20.54 -5.19
CA MET A 291 -16.11 -20.91 -4.20
C MET A 291 -15.07 -19.79 -4.00
N LEU A 292 -14.48 -19.29 -5.08
CA LEU A 292 -13.54 -18.17 -5.03
C LEU A 292 -14.15 -16.94 -4.36
N ARG A 293 -15.40 -16.57 -4.74
CA ARG A 293 -16.12 -15.47 -4.10
C ARG A 293 -16.27 -15.70 -2.59
N ARG A 294 -16.62 -16.92 -2.16
CA ARG A 294 -16.71 -17.25 -0.72
C ARG A 294 -15.37 -17.15 -0.01
N GLN A 295 -14.28 -17.63 -0.59
CA GLN A 295 -12.95 -17.56 0.02
C GLN A 295 -12.49 -16.10 0.19
N LEU A 296 -12.56 -15.29 -0.87
CA LEU A 296 -12.20 -13.87 -0.84
C LEU A 296 -13.12 -13.09 0.13
N GLY A 297 -14.42 -13.37 0.11
CA GLY A 297 -15.38 -12.77 1.02
C GLY A 297 -15.13 -13.14 2.48
N SER A 298 -14.67 -14.35 2.77
CA SER A 298 -14.35 -14.79 4.13
C SER A 298 -13.11 -14.08 4.67
N VAL A 299 -12.08 -13.87 3.85
CA VAL A 299 -10.90 -13.07 4.25
C VAL A 299 -11.28 -11.61 4.47
N ALA A 300 -12.08 -11.02 3.58
CA ALA A 300 -12.52 -9.63 3.75
C ALA A 300 -13.38 -9.43 5.01
N ALA A 301 -14.30 -10.37 5.30
CA ALA A 301 -15.11 -10.35 6.51
C ALA A 301 -14.29 -10.57 7.79
N ALA A 302 -13.23 -11.39 7.72
CA ALA A 302 -12.34 -11.66 8.84
C ALA A 302 -11.21 -10.63 9.00
N CYS A 303 -11.17 -9.56 8.18
CA CYS A 303 -10.03 -8.63 8.13
C CYS A 303 -9.65 -8.06 9.50
N GLU A 304 -10.64 -7.63 10.29
CA GLU A 304 -10.43 -7.14 11.66
C GLU A 304 -9.77 -8.20 12.56
N THR A 305 -10.31 -9.43 12.55
CA THR A 305 -9.77 -10.54 13.35
C THR A 305 -8.36 -10.92 12.92
N ILE A 306 -8.09 -10.93 11.61
CA ILE A 306 -6.76 -11.21 11.06
C ILE A 306 -5.77 -10.16 11.55
N LEU A 307 -6.06 -8.87 11.38
CA LEU A 307 -5.18 -7.77 11.80
C LEU A 307 -4.98 -7.76 13.33
N ALA A 308 -6.05 -7.99 14.09
CA ALA A 308 -5.99 -8.08 15.55
C ALA A 308 -5.09 -9.21 16.05
N SER A 309 -4.95 -10.31 15.29
CA SER A 309 -4.04 -11.41 15.65
C SER A 309 -2.56 -11.00 15.65
N ALA A 310 -2.21 -9.93 14.92
CA ALA A 310 -0.90 -9.28 14.94
C ALA A 310 -0.84 -8.08 15.89
N GLY A 311 -1.89 -7.85 16.69
CA GLY A 311 -1.97 -6.69 17.59
C GLY A 311 -2.18 -5.36 16.87
N LEU A 312 -2.66 -5.38 15.62
CA LEU A 312 -3.06 -4.17 14.90
C LEU A 312 -4.52 -3.81 15.20
N GLU A 313 -4.81 -2.52 15.26
CA GLU A 313 -6.15 -1.99 15.40
C GLU A 313 -6.71 -1.61 14.03
N LEU A 314 -7.91 -2.10 13.75
CA LEU A 314 -8.71 -1.68 12.60
C LEU A 314 -9.78 -0.71 13.12
N SER A 315 -9.77 0.52 12.61
CA SER A 315 -10.86 1.46 12.80
C SER A 315 -11.65 1.62 11.49
N GLY A 316 -12.74 2.39 11.53
CA GLY A 316 -13.53 2.74 10.35
C GLY A 316 -12.72 3.52 9.30
N GLU A 317 -13.42 4.23 8.42
CA GLU A 317 -12.73 5.08 7.45
C GLU A 317 -12.00 6.23 8.18
N GLY A 318 -10.70 6.40 7.95
CA GLY A 318 -9.88 7.32 8.74
C GLY A 318 -8.40 7.32 8.35
N ALA A 319 -7.59 8.09 9.07
CA ALA A 319 -6.13 8.11 8.86
C ALA A 319 -5.51 6.86 9.48
N GLY A 320 -4.62 6.20 8.73
CA GLY A 320 -3.96 4.96 9.14
C GLY A 320 -2.45 5.06 9.08
N ASP A 321 -1.75 4.28 9.88
CA ASP A 321 -0.29 4.19 9.85
C ASP A 321 0.21 3.79 8.45
N VAL A 322 1.24 4.50 7.98
CA VAL A 322 1.91 4.23 6.71
C VAL A 322 3.11 3.33 6.90
N GLY A 323 3.20 2.28 6.08
CA GLY A 323 4.39 1.42 6.00
C GLY A 323 4.65 0.55 7.25
N ILE A 324 3.59 -0.04 7.82
CA ILE A 324 3.69 -0.99 8.95
C ILE A 324 4.64 -2.15 8.59
N ILE A 325 5.76 -2.27 9.30
CA ILE A 325 6.64 -3.45 9.24
C ILE A 325 6.15 -4.46 10.27
N LEU A 326 5.79 -5.67 9.83
CA LEU A 326 5.38 -6.78 10.68
C LEU A 326 6.56 -7.69 11.02
N THR A 327 6.59 -8.19 12.25
CA THR A 327 7.52 -9.25 12.69
C THR A 327 7.11 -10.61 12.12
N PRO A 328 8.01 -11.61 12.08
CA PRO A 328 7.65 -12.96 11.66
C PRO A 328 6.53 -13.60 12.51
N GLY A 329 6.53 -13.33 13.83
CA GLY A 329 5.48 -13.79 14.74
C GLY A 329 4.11 -13.18 14.44
N GLU A 330 4.05 -11.87 14.20
CA GLU A 330 2.84 -11.16 13.77
C GLU A 330 2.32 -11.71 12.43
N LEU A 331 3.20 -11.86 11.43
CA LEU A 331 2.85 -12.45 10.13
C LEU A 331 2.33 -13.88 10.27
N SER A 332 2.97 -14.68 11.12
CA SER A 332 2.54 -16.06 11.38
C SER A 332 1.18 -16.14 12.06
N ALA A 333 0.83 -15.16 12.91
CA ALA A 333 -0.50 -15.07 13.51
C ALA A 333 -1.57 -14.76 12.46
N MET A 334 -1.33 -13.74 11.64
CA MET A 334 -2.23 -13.35 10.55
C MET A 334 -2.40 -14.48 9.53
N ALA A 335 -1.33 -15.15 9.12
CA ALA A 335 -1.37 -16.25 8.17
C ALA A 335 -2.25 -17.41 8.66
N ARG A 336 -2.21 -17.74 9.96
CA ARG A 336 -3.10 -18.75 10.55
C ARG A 336 -4.56 -18.34 10.47
N GLU A 337 -4.90 -17.09 10.78
CA GLU A 337 -6.28 -16.61 10.66
C GLU A 337 -6.75 -16.58 9.20
N ILE A 338 -5.87 -16.21 8.26
CA ILE A 338 -6.15 -16.27 6.82
C ILE A 338 -6.47 -17.71 6.40
N GLN A 339 -5.62 -18.69 6.75
CA GLN A 339 -5.85 -20.10 6.40
C GLN A 339 -7.18 -20.62 6.98
N ARG A 340 -7.53 -20.23 8.22
CA ARG A 340 -8.82 -20.58 8.83
C ARG A 340 -10.00 -19.92 8.12
N ALA A 341 -9.90 -18.64 7.78
CA ALA A 341 -10.95 -17.92 7.07
C ALA A 341 -11.21 -18.51 5.69
N VAL A 342 -10.15 -18.93 4.99
CA VAL A 342 -10.25 -19.58 3.68
C VAL A 342 -10.70 -21.05 3.79
N GLY A 343 -10.34 -21.74 4.87
CA GLY A 343 -10.60 -23.16 5.07
C GLY A 343 -9.71 -24.08 4.23
N CYS A 344 -8.48 -23.63 3.93
CA CYS A 344 -7.53 -24.43 3.15
C CYS A 344 -6.76 -25.45 4.02
N ARG A 345 -6.22 -26.49 3.38
CA ARG A 345 -5.40 -27.50 4.05
C ARG A 345 -4.03 -26.90 4.41
N GLU A 346 -3.59 -27.11 5.65
CA GLU A 346 -2.26 -26.68 6.08
C GLU A 346 -1.14 -27.47 5.37
N SER A 347 -0.22 -26.73 4.76
CA SER A 347 1.02 -27.18 4.14
C SER A 347 2.04 -26.04 4.16
N ASP A 348 3.31 -26.32 3.86
CA ASP A 348 4.34 -25.28 3.76
C ASP A 348 4.03 -24.30 2.61
N GLY A 349 3.47 -24.80 1.50
CA GLY A 349 3.09 -23.98 0.35
C GLY A 349 1.91 -23.03 0.67
N THR A 350 0.82 -23.56 1.22
CA THR A 350 -0.34 -22.72 1.61
C THR A 350 0.01 -21.74 2.73
N ARG A 351 0.90 -22.12 3.64
CA ARG A 351 1.42 -21.23 4.68
C ARG A 351 2.22 -20.07 4.08
N LEU A 352 3.10 -20.33 3.11
CA LEU A 352 3.85 -19.28 2.44
C LEU A 352 2.93 -18.28 1.74
N THR A 353 1.92 -18.76 1.01
CA THR A 353 0.95 -17.86 0.36
C THR A 353 0.15 -17.05 1.37
N ALA A 354 -0.24 -17.65 2.50
CA ALA A 354 -0.92 -16.92 3.57
C ALA A 354 -0.01 -15.86 4.24
N LEU A 355 1.29 -16.13 4.38
CA LEU A 355 2.27 -15.16 4.88
C LEU A 355 2.48 -13.99 3.91
N GLU A 356 2.56 -14.28 2.61
CA GLU A 356 2.65 -13.25 1.55
C GLU A 356 1.39 -12.37 1.56
N LEU A 357 0.20 -12.96 1.69
CA LEU A 357 -1.04 -12.20 1.82
C LEU A 357 -1.09 -11.40 3.14
N ALA A 358 -0.66 -11.97 4.26
CA ALA A 358 -0.59 -11.28 5.55
C ALA A 358 0.29 -10.03 5.46
N PHE A 359 1.41 -10.11 4.74
CA PHE A 359 2.31 -8.98 4.51
C PHE A 359 1.63 -7.86 3.69
N GLN A 360 0.75 -8.20 2.75
CA GLN A 360 0.04 -7.24 1.89
C GLN A 360 -1.24 -6.67 2.52
N LEU A 361 -1.91 -7.42 3.39
CA LEU A 361 -3.25 -7.12 3.89
C LEU A 361 -3.40 -5.73 4.53
N PRO A 362 -2.47 -5.22 5.37
CA PRO A 362 -2.57 -3.86 5.91
C PRO A 362 -2.64 -2.77 4.83
N ARG A 363 -1.94 -2.97 3.71
CA ARG A 363 -2.01 -2.05 2.56
C ARG A 363 -3.33 -2.20 1.80
N LEU A 364 -3.77 -3.43 1.54
CA LEU A 364 -5.04 -3.68 0.86
C LEU A 364 -6.24 -3.14 1.65
N ALA A 365 -6.23 -3.27 2.98
CA ALA A 365 -7.23 -2.70 3.86
C ALA A 365 -7.28 -1.15 3.78
N ARG A 366 -6.10 -0.49 3.80
CA ARG A 366 -6.03 0.98 3.62
C ARG A 366 -6.51 1.44 2.25
N ARG A 367 -6.15 0.71 1.18
CA ARG A 367 -6.72 0.96 -0.17
C ARG A 367 -8.23 0.76 -0.23
N ALA A 368 -8.78 -0.15 0.59
CA ALA A 368 -10.22 -0.34 0.72
C ALA A 368 -10.91 0.81 1.47
N GLY A 369 -10.15 1.65 2.20
CA GLY A 369 -10.64 2.78 2.99
C GLY A 369 -10.55 2.57 4.50
N LEU A 370 -10.04 1.44 4.97
CA LEU A 370 -9.94 1.13 6.40
C LEU A 370 -8.67 1.75 7.01
N ALA A 371 -8.79 2.35 8.19
CA ALA A 371 -7.64 2.80 8.95
C ALA A 371 -7.02 1.63 9.74
N VAL A 372 -5.75 1.33 9.46
CA VAL A 372 -4.97 0.29 10.14
C VAL A 372 -3.87 0.94 10.95
N ASN A 373 -3.83 0.68 12.25
CA ASN A 373 -2.92 1.35 13.18
C ASN A 373 -2.23 0.36 14.12
N ARG A 374 -1.00 0.69 14.54
CA ARG A 374 -0.42 0.10 15.74
C ARG A 374 -1.03 0.79 16.97
N PRO A 375 -1.41 0.05 18.03
CA PRO A 375 -1.94 0.65 19.25
C PRO A 375 -1.00 1.70 19.83
N VAL A 376 -1.58 2.77 20.39
CA VAL A 376 -0.82 3.88 20.96
C VAL A 376 0.18 3.38 22.01
N GLY A 377 1.45 3.74 21.85
CA GLY A 377 2.54 3.35 22.75
C GLY A 377 3.21 2.02 22.41
N GLN A 378 2.75 1.28 21.40
CA GLN A 378 3.46 0.11 20.87
C GLN A 378 4.41 0.53 19.74
N ALA A 379 5.71 0.60 20.05
CA ALA A 379 6.72 0.84 19.04
C ALA A 379 6.93 -0.42 18.17
N PRO A 380 7.10 -0.29 16.84
CA PRO A 380 7.47 -1.42 16.01
C PRO A 380 8.85 -1.93 16.42
N LEU A 381 9.05 -3.25 16.34
CA LEU A 381 10.35 -3.85 16.64
C LEU A 381 11.43 -3.40 15.66
N LEU A 382 11.07 -3.25 14.39
CA LEU A 382 11.89 -2.65 13.34
C LEU A 382 11.14 -1.45 12.76
N SER A 383 11.69 -0.25 12.91
CA SER A 383 11.13 0.96 12.29
C SER A 383 11.59 1.13 10.84
N LEU A 384 10.87 1.95 10.07
CA LEU A 384 11.25 2.30 8.70
C LEU A 384 12.58 3.04 8.65
N GLU A 385 12.82 3.94 9.61
CA GLU A 385 14.11 4.61 9.79
C GLU A 385 15.24 3.60 10.03
N THR A 386 15.02 2.61 10.90
CA THR A 386 16.03 1.57 11.13
C THR A 386 16.25 0.73 9.87
N ALA A 387 15.19 0.35 9.15
CA ALA A 387 15.30 -0.39 7.90
C ALA A 387 16.09 0.39 6.82
N GLU A 388 15.91 1.71 6.74
CA GLU A 388 16.70 2.60 5.88
C GLU A 388 18.19 2.59 6.27
N LEU A 389 18.49 2.65 7.57
CA LEU A 389 19.87 2.61 8.08
C LEU A 389 20.57 1.26 7.85
N LEU A 390 19.81 0.17 7.81
CA LEU A 390 20.34 -1.18 7.58
C LEU A 390 20.53 -1.54 6.09
N ALA A 391 19.78 -0.89 5.18
CA ALA A 391 19.81 -1.19 3.76
C ALA A 391 21.21 -1.06 3.11
N PRO A 392 22.09 -0.10 3.48
CA PRO A 392 23.47 -0.05 2.99
C PRO A 392 24.27 -1.32 3.29
N MET A 393 24.04 -1.99 4.43
CA MET A 393 24.76 -3.22 4.78
C MET A 393 24.36 -4.39 3.89
N VAL A 394 23.10 -4.43 3.43
CA VAL A 394 22.64 -5.41 2.43
C VAL A 394 23.39 -5.21 1.11
N HIS A 395 23.57 -3.95 0.69
CA HIS A 395 24.34 -3.63 -0.51
C HIS A 395 25.81 -4.01 -0.37
N LEU A 396 26.43 -3.76 0.79
CA LEU A 396 27.80 -4.19 1.06
C LEU A 396 27.95 -5.72 0.97
N ALA A 397 27.03 -6.48 1.57
CA ALA A 397 27.02 -7.94 1.46
C ALA A 397 26.86 -8.41 -0.01
N TYR A 398 26.09 -7.67 -0.83
CA TYR A 398 26.00 -7.91 -2.27
C TYR A 398 27.34 -7.66 -3.00
N GLN A 399 28.06 -6.61 -2.64
CA GLN A 399 29.39 -6.29 -3.22
C GLN A 399 30.44 -7.34 -2.82
N ASP A 400 30.40 -7.82 -1.58
CA ASP A 400 31.30 -8.87 -1.08
C ASP A 400 31.15 -10.16 -1.89
N VAL A 401 29.92 -10.68 -2.00
CA VAL A 401 29.67 -11.89 -2.80
C VAL A 401 29.91 -11.66 -4.29
N SER A 402 29.72 -10.45 -4.79
CA SER A 402 30.10 -10.10 -6.16
C SER A 402 31.60 -10.24 -6.37
N SER A 403 32.41 -9.71 -5.46
CA SER A 403 33.87 -9.83 -5.49
C SER A 403 34.31 -11.29 -5.41
N GLU A 404 33.74 -12.08 -4.49
CA GLU A 404 34.04 -13.51 -4.35
C GLU A 404 33.69 -14.34 -5.59
N THR A 405 32.57 -14.00 -6.25
CA THR A 405 32.08 -14.75 -7.40
C THR A 405 32.63 -14.25 -8.73
N GLY A 406 33.45 -13.19 -8.73
CA GLY A 406 33.88 -12.52 -9.97
C GLY A 406 32.70 -11.93 -10.74
N ASN A 407 31.74 -11.33 -10.02
CA ASN A 407 30.49 -10.77 -10.49
C ASN A 407 29.67 -11.76 -11.35
N ALA A 408 29.31 -12.90 -10.76
CA ALA A 408 28.54 -13.93 -11.48
C ALA A 408 27.17 -13.43 -12.01
N THR A 409 26.59 -12.39 -11.40
CA THR A 409 25.35 -11.77 -11.90
C THR A 409 25.59 -10.87 -13.12
N GLY A 410 26.82 -10.37 -13.29
CA GLY A 410 27.21 -9.41 -14.32
C GLY A 410 26.63 -8.00 -14.10
N SER A 411 26.19 -7.66 -12.88
CA SER A 411 25.56 -6.36 -12.62
C SER A 411 26.61 -5.26 -12.43
N SER A 412 26.40 -4.08 -13.03
CA SER A 412 27.22 -2.88 -12.77
C SER A 412 27.11 -2.41 -11.33
N VAL A 413 25.95 -2.64 -10.71
CA VAL A 413 25.60 -2.21 -9.34
C VAL A 413 26.60 -2.71 -8.30
N ALA A 414 27.29 -3.83 -8.55
CA ALA A 414 28.34 -4.31 -7.67
C ALA A 414 29.51 -3.32 -7.50
N TYR A 415 29.68 -2.38 -8.43
CA TYR A 415 30.76 -1.40 -8.43
C TYR A 415 30.32 0.01 -8.02
N GLU A 416 29.03 0.21 -7.74
CA GLU A 416 28.44 1.49 -7.36
C GLU A 416 28.40 1.63 -5.83
N MET A 417 28.70 2.82 -5.32
CA MET A 417 28.55 3.12 -3.88
C MET A 417 27.07 3.28 -3.52
N TRP A 418 26.72 3.08 -2.24
CA TRP A 418 25.32 3.22 -1.77
C TRP A 418 24.71 4.58 -2.15
N GLU A 419 25.48 5.66 -2.00
CA GLU A 419 25.04 7.02 -2.30
C GLU A 419 24.70 7.22 -3.78
N GLU A 420 25.38 6.48 -4.66
CA GLU A 420 25.26 6.55 -6.12
C GLU A 420 24.09 5.73 -6.65
N LEU A 421 23.54 4.80 -5.84
CA LEU A 421 22.39 4.00 -6.24
C LEU A 421 21.13 4.86 -6.44
N SER A 422 20.39 4.55 -7.49
CA SER A 422 19.04 5.08 -7.70
C SER A 422 18.09 4.67 -6.57
N ASP A 423 17.04 5.45 -6.32
CA ASP A 423 16.03 5.12 -5.30
C ASP A 423 15.37 3.75 -5.56
N PHE A 424 15.24 3.37 -6.82
CA PHE A 424 14.78 2.05 -7.25
C PHE A 424 15.70 0.92 -6.74
N LEU A 425 17.02 1.05 -6.95
CA LEU A 425 17.99 0.06 -6.49
C LEU A 425 18.10 0.03 -4.97
N LYS A 426 18.01 1.20 -4.32
CA LYS A 426 17.89 1.29 -2.87
C LYS A 426 16.66 0.51 -2.38
N ALA A 427 15.50 0.61 -3.07
CA ALA A 427 14.25 -0.06 -2.65
C ALA A 427 14.37 -1.58 -2.63
N SER A 428 15.09 -2.17 -3.58
CA SER A 428 15.38 -3.60 -3.55
C SER A 428 16.14 -4.02 -2.28
N ASN A 429 17.09 -3.20 -1.80
CA ASN A 429 17.88 -3.48 -0.59
C ASN A 429 17.07 -3.33 0.70
N ARG A 430 16.27 -2.25 0.84
CA ARG A 430 15.29 -2.14 1.93
C ARG A 430 14.31 -3.32 1.94
N GLY A 431 13.90 -3.75 0.76
CA GLY A 431 13.05 -4.92 0.54
C GLY A 431 13.61 -6.21 1.15
N VAL A 432 14.94 -6.40 1.18
CA VAL A 432 15.57 -7.54 1.87
C VAL A 432 15.32 -7.44 3.38
N VAL A 433 15.60 -6.28 3.98
CA VAL A 433 15.47 -6.08 5.43
C VAL A 433 14.03 -6.31 5.88
N VAL A 434 13.07 -5.61 5.27
CA VAL A 434 11.65 -5.70 5.68
C VAL A 434 11.00 -7.01 5.23
N GLY A 435 11.30 -7.48 4.01
CA GLY A 435 10.69 -8.66 3.41
C GLY A 435 11.20 -9.97 4.03
N SER A 436 12.37 -9.95 4.66
CA SER A 436 12.89 -11.12 5.38
C SER A 436 11.98 -11.61 6.50
N ALA A 437 11.08 -10.78 7.03
CA ALA A 437 10.09 -11.21 8.01
C ALA A 437 9.24 -12.38 7.49
N VAL A 438 8.86 -12.35 6.20
CA VAL A 438 8.10 -13.41 5.53
C VAL A 438 8.94 -14.70 5.46
N ALA A 439 10.20 -14.57 5.03
CA ALA A 439 11.10 -15.72 4.89
C ALA A 439 11.38 -16.38 6.25
N HIS A 440 11.66 -15.59 7.29
CA HIS A 440 11.84 -16.05 8.65
C HIS A 440 10.58 -16.74 9.21
N ALA A 441 9.40 -16.16 9.00
CA ALA A 441 8.13 -16.74 9.44
C ALA A 441 7.83 -18.10 8.78
N ALA A 442 8.18 -18.23 7.50
CA ALA A 442 7.99 -19.46 6.73
C ALA A 442 8.84 -20.62 7.26
N VAL A 443 10.02 -20.34 7.85
CA VAL A 443 10.92 -21.36 8.41
C VAL A 443 10.88 -21.46 9.94
N GLY A 444 9.90 -20.83 10.58
CA GLY A 444 9.69 -20.93 12.04
C GLY A 444 10.69 -20.11 12.87
N LEU A 445 11.21 -19.02 12.32
CA LEU A 445 12.00 -18.02 13.03
C LEU A 445 11.14 -16.83 13.44
N ASP A 446 11.59 -16.09 14.45
CA ASP A 446 10.95 -14.87 14.94
C ASP A 446 11.98 -13.84 15.42
N TRP A 447 11.52 -12.63 15.70
CA TRP A 447 12.34 -11.47 16.05
C TRP A 447 12.07 -10.97 17.47
N ARG A 448 13.12 -10.52 18.16
CA ARG A 448 13.01 -9.86 19.46
C ARG A 448 14.00 -8.72 19.59
N SER A 449 13.76 -7.79 20.50
CA SER A 449 14.73 -6.72 20.78
C SER A 449 15.97 -7.28 21.47
N THR A 450 17.14 -6.82 21.05
CA THR A 450 18.43 -7.06 21.72
C THR A 450 19.12 -5.74 22.03
N ARG A 451 19.82 -5.69 23.16
CA ARG A 451 20.66 -4.54 23.57
C ARG A 451 22.14 -4.74 23.27
N SER A 452 22.56 -5.97 23.08
CA SER A 452 23.89 -6.33 22.63
C SER A 452 23.87 -6.36 21.12
N GLY A 453 24.68 -5.51 20.46
CA GLY A 453 24.86 -5.45 19.00
C GLY A 453 25.55 -6.70 18.46
N GLY A 454 24.94 -7.86 18.68
CA GLY A 454 25.44 -9.16 18.30
C GLY A 454 24.29 -10.16 18.25
N SER A 455 24.27 -10.96 17.19
CA SER A 455 23.29 -12.03 17.01
C SER A 455 23.78 -13.29 17.74
N ALA A 456 22.94 -13.90 18.58
CA ALA A 456 23.25 -15.22 19.12
C ALA A 456 23.29 -16.25 17.96
N PRO A 457 24.18 -17.25 17.99
CA PRO A 457 24.20 -18.27 16.95
C PRO A 457 22.85 -19.00 16.89
N VAL A 458 22.14 -18.81 15.78
CA VAL A 458 20.95 -19.58 15.42
C VAL A 458 21.32 -20.52 14.30
N ASP A 459 20.93 -21.79 14.44
CA ASP A 459 21.00 -22.74 13.34
C ASP A 459 19.93 -22.37 12.30
N LEU A 460 20.37 -21.77 11.20
CA LEU A 460 19.52 -21.23 10.15
C LEU A 460 19.42 -22.21 8.98
N PRO A 461 18.20 -22.47 8.45
CA PRO A 461 18.01 -23.25 7.24
C PRO A 461 18.35 -22.39 6.00
N ILE A 462 19.63 -22.00 5.85
CA ILE A 462 20.07 -21.02 4.84
C ILE A 462 19.62 -21.39 3.43
N GLY A 463 19.64 -22.69 3.06
CA GLY A 463 19.18 -23.12 1.73
C GLY A 463 17.73 -22.76 1.43
N ARG A 464 16.83 -22.89 2.42
CA ARG A 464 15.42 -22.50 2.26
C ARG A 464 15.24 -20.98 2.32
N LEU A 465 15.99 -20.29 3.18
CA LEU A 465 15.96 -18.83 3.24
C LEU A 465 16.42 -18.20 1.93
N ALA A 466 17.47 -18.74 1.31
CA ALA A 466 17.98 -18.27 0.02
C ALA A 466 16.95 -18.42 -1.10
N GLU A 467 16.24 -19.55 -1.14
CA GLU A 467 15.15 -19.75 -2.09
C GLU A 467 14.00 -18.75 -1.90
N LEU A 468 13.64 -18.44 -0.64
CA LEU A 468 12.61 -17.46 -0.32
C LEU A 468 13.04 -16.03 -0.66
N GLU A 469 14.32 -15.70 -0.49
CA GLU A 469 14.88 -14.42 -0.92
C GLU A 469 14.84 -14.26 -2.44
N HIS A 470 15.22 -15.31 -3.19
CA HIS A 470 15.11 -15.30 -4.65
C HIS A 470 13.67 -15.04 -5.10
N ARG A 471 12.70 -15.69 -4.45
CA ARG A 471 11.27 -15.48 -4.71
C ARG A 471 10.85 -14.03 -4.42
N ARG A 472 11.26 -13.45 -3.29
CA ARG A 472 10.99 -12.06 -2.91
C ARG A 472 11.59 -11.08 -3.94
N TRP A 473 12.84 -11.31 -4.34
CA TRP A 473 13.50 -10.52 -5.38
C TRP A 473 12.78 -10.64 -6.73
N ALA A 474 12.38 -11.85 -7.14
CA ALA A 474 11.64 -12.06 -8.39
C ALA A 474 10.26 -11.38 -8.37
N LEU A 475 9.55 -11.37 -7.23
CA LEU A 475 8.31 -10.59 -7.05
C LEU A 475 8.56 -9.10 -7.25
N PHE A 476 9.64 -8.56 -6.69
CA PHE A 476 10.04 -7.17 -6.87
C PHE A 476 10.33 -6.86 -8.35
N GLN A 477 11.10 -7.68 -9.05
CA GLN A 477 11.39 -7.49 -10.49
C GLN A 477 10.11 -7.48 -11.33
N ARG A 478 9.22 -8.45 -11.07
CA ARG A 478 7.96 -8.60 -11.79
C ARG A 478 7.02 -7.42 -11.58
N LEU A 479 6.89 -6.93 -10.34
CA LEU A 479 6.08 -5.76 -10.01
C LEU A 479 6.50 -4.53 -10.82
N ASN A 480 7.80 -4.46 -11.15
CA ASN A 480 8.45 -3.39 -11.87
C ASN A 480 8.59 -3.61 -13.39
N GLY A 481 8.06 -4.72 -13.91
CA GLY A 481 8.03 -4.98 -15.34
C GLY A 481 9.30 -5.58 -15.92
N ALA A 482 10.16 -6.17 -15.10
CA ALA A 482 11.36 -6.88 -15.55
C ALA A 482 11.11 -8.39 -15.71
N ASN A 483 9.95 -8.76 -16.28
CA ASN A 483 9.48 -10.16 -16.34
C ASN A 483 10.41 -11.10 -17.13
N ASP A 484 11.22 -10.53 -18.02
CA ASP A 484 12.20 -11.20 -18.88
C ASP A 484 13.63 -11.09 -18.34
N HIS A 485 13.81 -10.62 -17.11
CA HIS A 485 15.12 -10.56 -16.47
C HIS A 485 15.75 -11.95 -16.47
N LYS A 486 17.00 -12.08 -16.95
CA LYS A 486 17.72 -13.37 -17.14
C LYS A 486 17.83 -14.30 -15.91
N TRP A 487 17.57 -13.77 -14.72
CA TRP A 487 17.60 -14.50 -13.45
C TRP A 487 16.21 -14.73 -12.86
N MET A 488 15.14 -14.25 -13.49
CA MET A 488 13.76 -14.55 -13.12
C MET A 488 13.35 -15.98 -13.57
N GLU A 489 14.15 -16.95 -13.16
CA GLU A 489 13.91 -18.37 -13.39
C GLU A 489 13.44 -19.04 -12.08
N PRO A 490 12.72 -20.17 -12.16
CA PRO A 490 12.46 -20.99 -10.98
C PRO A 490 13.78 -21.36 -10.26
N TRP A 491 13.76 -21.39 -8.92
CA TRP A 491 14.97 -21.57 -8.10
C TRP A 491 15.88 -22.73 -8.53
N LYS A 492 15.28 -23.86 -8.92
CA LYS A 492 15.99 -25.07 -9.37
C LYS A 492 16.82 -24.85 -10.64
N ASP A 493 16.43 -23.87 -11.45
CA ASP A 493 17.02 -23.57 -12.76
C ASP A 493 18.05 -22.42 -12.67
N VAL A 494 18.16 -21.76 -11.50
CA VAL A 494 19.15 -20.70 -11.25
C VAL A 494 20.55 -21.31 -11.05
N PRO A 495 21.59 -20.83 -11.78
CA PRO A 495 22.94 -21.33 -11.63
C PRO A 495 23.48 -21.20 -10.20
N GLU A 496 24.23 -22.20 -9.74
CA GLU A 496 24.78 -22.24 -8.37
C GLU A 496 25.59 -20.99 -8.01
N ARG A 497 26.41 -20.48 -8.95
CA ARG A 497 27.19 -19.25 -8.74
C ARG A 497 26.32 -18.01 -8.53
N THR A 498 25.13 -17.98 -9.12
CA THR A 498 24.15 -16.89 -8.95
C THR A 498 23.40 -17.05 -7.63
N ARG A 499 22.94 -18.28 -7.31
CA ARG A 499 22.29 -18.58 -6.02
C ARG A 499 23.14 -18.20 -4.82
N ARG A 500 24.48 -18.21 -4.95
CA ARG A 500 25.41 -17.80 -3.88
C ARG A 500 25.11 -16.40 -3.33
N TYR A 501 24.52 -15.49 -4.12
CA TYR A 501 24.10 -14.18 -3.65
C TYR A 501 22.99 -14.28 -2.59
N ASP A 502 21.95 -15.06 -2.87
CA ASP A 502 20.84 -15.30 -1.93
C ASP A 502 21.30 -16.06 -0.68
N PHE A 503 22.21 -17.04 -0.84
CA PHE A 503 22.84 -17.73 0.29
C PHE A 503 23.63 -16.76 1.18
N HIS A 504 24.45 -15.90 0.57
CA HIS A 504 25.32 -15.00 1.31
C HIS A 504 24.49 -13.97 2.08
N ILE A 505 23.53 -13.31 1.43
CA ILE A 505 22.73 -12.28 2.10
C ILE A 505 21.90 -12.86 3.25
N MET A 506 21.32 -14.05 3.09
CA MET A 506 20.54 -14.70 4.15
C MET A 506 21.41 -15.18 5.32
N ALA A 507 22.70 -15.45 5.08
CA ALA A 507 23.66 -15.73 6.14
C ALA A 507 24.10 -14.46 6.89
N GLN A 508 24.15 -13.30 6.22
CA GLN A 508 24.51 -12.02 6.84
C GLN A 508 23.35 -11.35 7.58
N LEU A 509 22.12 -11.58 7.14
CA LEU A 509 20.95 -10.87 7.61
C LEU A 509 20.73 -10.88 9.15
N PRO A 510 20.97 -11.96 9.90
CA PRO A 510 20.89 -11.93 11.36
C PRO A 510 21.84 -10.94 12.02
N TYR A 511 23.02 -10.70 11.42
CA TYR A 511 23.99 -9.73 11.89
C TYR A 511 23.57 -8.31 11.52
N ILE A 512 23.07 -8.12 10.29
CA ILE A 512 22.51 -6.84 9.84
C ILE A 512 21.36 -6.40 10.74
N LEU A 513 20.41 -7.28 11.03
CA LEU A 513 19.29 -6.99 11.94
C LEU A 513 19.77 -6.68 13.37
N ALA A 514 20.84 -7.33 13.84
CA ALA A 514 21.39 -7.10 15.18
C ALA A 514 21.99 -5.69 15.34
N GLU A 515 22.53 -5.08 14.28
CA GLU A 515 22.95 -3.67 14.29
C GLU A 515 21.75 -2.73 14.50
N GLY A 516 20.57 -3.13 14.03
CA GLY A 516 19.29 -2.44 14.30
C GLY A 516 18.66 -2.79 15.65
N GLY A 517 19.35 -3.54 16.51
CA GLY A 517 18.81 -3.99 17.80
C GLY A 517 17.77 -5.11 17.70
N VAL A 518 17.73 -5.84 16.59
CA VAL A 518 16.79 -6.95 16.35
C VAL A 518 17.54 -8.28 16.28
N GLU A 519 17.21 -9.21 17.17
CA GLU A 519 17.76 -10.57 17.21
C GLU A 519 16.78 -11.56 16.57
N VAL A 520 17.29 -12.44 15.71
CA VAL A 520 16.56 -13.57 15.14
C VAL A 520 16.67 -14.78 16.06
N PHE A 521 15.57 -15.48 16.33
CA PHE A 521 15.53 -16.69 17.16
C PHE A 521 14.52 -17.72 16.62
N ARG A 522 14.56 -18.98 17.11
CA ARG A 522 13.55 -20.00 16.73
C ARG A 522 12.25 -19.79 17.50
N ALA A 523 11.12 -19.70 16.80
CA ALA A 523 9.81 -19.62 17.44
C ALA A 523 9.57 -20.86 18.31
N GLY A 524 9.08 -20.67 19.54
CA GLY A 524 8.89 -21.76 20.52
C GLY A 524 10.11 -22.09 21.39
N SER A 525 11.26 -21.46 21.17
CA SER A 525 12.45 -21.58 22.02
C SER A 525 12.50 -20.56 23.18
N SER A 526 11.36 -20.01 23.59
CA SER A 526 11.26 -19.10 24.75
C SER A 526 11.62 -19.84 26.05
N GLY A 527 12.92 -19.95 26.30
CA GLY A 527 13.45 -20.21 27.63
C GLY A 527 12.95 -19.11 28.55
N LEU A 528 12.20 -19.51 29.57
CA LEU A 528 11.98 -18.73 30.78
C LEU A 528 13.31 -18.09 31.21
N LEU A 529 13.44 -16.78 31.06
CA LEU A 529 14.27 -16.01 31.98
C LEU A 529 13.47 -15.90 33.27
N ASP A 530 13.55 -16.95 34.10
CA ASP A 530 13.10 -16.93 35.48
C ASP A 530 13.96 -15.92 36.26
N PRO A 531 13.39 -14.82 36.81
CA PRO A 531 14.14 -13.84 37.59
C PRO A 531 14.54 -14.33 39.00
N SER A 532 14.32 -15.60 39.34
CA SER A 532 14.21 -16.04 40.74
C SER A 532 15.32 -16.98 41.21
N VAL A 533 16.59 -16.63 41.04
CA VAL A 533 17.66 -17.21 41.89
C VAL A 533 18.63 -16.13 42.38
N LYS A 534 18.14 -15.25 43.26
CA LYS A 534 18.96 -14.75 44.37
C LYS A 534 18.78 -15.71 45.54
N LYS A 535 19.58 -16.78 45.59
CA LYS A 535 19.81 -17.49 46.86
C LYS A 535 21.04 -16.90 47.54
N GLU A 536 20.76 -16.03 48.51
CA GLU A 536 21.71 -15.61 49.53
C GLU A 536 22.45 -16.83 50.09
N ARG A 537 23.78 -16.86 49.96
CA ARG A 537 24.62 -17.65 50.85
C ARG A 537 24.78 -16.87 52.15
N LYS A 538 23.96 -17.18 53.15
CA LYS A 538 24.22 -16.82 54.55
C LYS A 538 24.71 -18.06 55.31
N GLY A 539 25.93 -17.94 55.81
CA GLY A 539 26.28 -18.30 57.19
C GLY A 539 26.33 -19.77 57.56
N GLY A 540 27.54 -20.33 57.59
CA GLY A 540 27.88 -21.50 58.39
C GLY A 540 29.36 -21.43 58.75
N ASN A 541 29.65 -20.99 59.97
CA ASN A 541 30.89 -21.22 60.72
C ASN A 541 30.43 -21.71 62.11
N PRO A 542 31.21 -22.48 62.89
CA PRO A 542 32.65 -22.68 62.82
C PRO A 542 33.11 -24.05 62.31
#